data_AF-X1UH79-F1
#
_entry.id   AF-X1UH79-F1
#
_cell.length_a   1.000
_cell.length_b   1.000
_cell.length_c   1.000
_cell.angle_alpha   90.00
_cell.angle_beta   90.00
_cell.angle_gamma   90.00
#
_symmetry.space_group_name_H-M   'P 1'
#
loop_
_entity.id
_entity.type
_entity.pdbx_description
1 polymer ?
#
loop_
_entity_poly.entity_id
_entity_poly.type
_entity_poly.pdbx_seq_one_letter_code
_entity_poly.pdbx_strand_id
1 'polypeptide(L)' 'WVPILNVFLMLAIANKPLWWLILFLIPLVNVVISVIVWMGIAEARNKPNWLGILMIIPVVSIIIPGYLAFSD' A
#
# COMPACT_ATOMS: atom_id res chain seq x y z
N TRP A 1 9.06 16.05 0.71
CA TRP A 1 8.14 14.91 0.94
C TRP A 1 6.72 15.47 0.98
N VAL A 2 5.88 15.14 -0.01
CA VAL A 2 4.49 15.63 -0.09
C VAL A 2 3.56 14.42 0.10
N PRO A 3 2.82 14.32 1.22
CA PRO A 3 2.07 13.12 1.57
C PRO A 3 1.09 12.65 0.49
N ILE A 4 0.36 13.58 -0.13
CA ILE A 4 -0.61 13.29 -1.19
C ILE A 4 0.05 12.62 -2.40
N LEU A 5 1.24 13.07 -2.81
CA LEU A 5 1.94 12.50 -3.95
C LEU A 5 2.38 11.06 -3.69
N ASN A 6 2.72 10.71 -2.45
CA ASN A 6 3.05 9.33 -2.11
C ASN A 6 1.83 8.42 -2.25
N VAL A 7 0.64 8.86 -1.81
CA VAL A 7 -0.59 8.07 -1.97
C VAL A 7 -0.96 7.92 -3.44
N PHE A 8 -0.81 8.98 -4.23
CA PHE A 8 -0.99 8.92 -5.68
C PHE A 8 -0.07 7.88 -6.32
N LEU A 9 1.23 7.89 -5.98
CA LEU A 9 2.20 6.93 -6.51
C LEU A 9 1.91 5.51 -6.06
N MET A 10 1.53 5.29 -4.80
CA MET A 10 1.14 3.98 -4.29
C MET A 10 -0.06 3.41 -5.06
N LEU A 11 -1.08 4.24 -5.34
CA LEU A 11 -2.23 3.82 -6.15
C LEU A 11 -1.83 3.49 -7.59
N ALA A 12 -0.92 4.27 -8.19
CA ALA A 12 -0.41 4.01 -9.53
C ALA A 12 0.36 2.68 -9.60
N ILE A 13 1.23 2.39 -8.62
CA ILE A 13 1.97 1.13 -8.53
C ILE A 13 1.02 -0.04 -8.30
N ALA A 14 0.03 0.12 -7.43
CA ALA A 14 -0.99 -0.89 -7.12
C ALA A 14 -2.05 -1.08 -8.22
N ASN A 15 -1.94 -0.32 -9.33
CA ASN A 15 -2.91 -0.28 -10.43
C ASN A 15 -4.36 -0.05 -9.94
N LYS A 16 -4.54 0.91 -9.03
CA LYS A 16 -5.83 1.30 -8.45
C LYS A 16 -6.28 2.66 -8.98
N PRO A 17 -7.59 2.91 -9.10
CA PRO A 17 -8.10 4.14 -9.67
C PRO A 17 -7.86 5.34 -8.75
N LEU A 18 -7.61 6.52 -9.34
CA LEU A 18 -7.22 7.72 -8.60
C LEU A 18 -8.23 8.18 -7.55
N TRP A 19 -9.52 7.88 -7.76
CA TRP A 19 -10.59 8.26 -6.85
C TRP A 19 -10.42 7.66 -5.45
N TRP A 20 -9.64 6.58 -5.31
CA TRP A 20 -9.32 5.96 -4.01
C TRP A 20 -8.57 6.91 -3.07
N LEU A 21 -7.97 8.00 -3.57
CA LEU A 21 -7.43 9.07 -2.72
C LEU A 21 -8.47 9.60 -1.72
N ILE A 22 -9.74 9.69 -2.11
CA ILE A 22 -10.82 10.15 -1.23
C ILE A 22 -11.09 9.13 -0.11
N LEU A 23 -10.96 7.84 -0.40
CA LEU A 23 -11.17 6.79 0.59
C LEU A 23 -10.12 6.80 1.71
N PHE A 24 -8.91 7.30 1.43
CA PHE A 24 -7.88 7.49 2.45
C PHE A 24 -8.22 8.61 3.47
N LEU A 25 -9.18 9.49 3.16
CA LEU A 25 -9.65 10.54 4.07
C LEU A 25 -10.73 10.05 5.03
N ILE A 26 -11.35 8.89 4.76
CA ILE A 26 -12.41 8.32 5.59
C ILE A 26 -11.77 7.46 6.69
N PRO A 27 -11.99 7.78 7.98
CA PRO A 27 -11.48 6.97 9.09
C PRO A 27 -11.97 5.52 8.99
N LEU A 28 -11.15 4.57 9.42
CA LEU A 28 -11.38 3.10 9.37
C LEU A 28 -11.35 2.52 7.94
N VAL A 29 -12.00 3.16 6.97
CA VAL A 29 -11.94 2.77 5.56
C VAL A 29 -10.50 2.90 5.04
N ASN A 30 -9.77 3.94 5.46
CA ASN A 30 -8.38 4.14 5.10
C ASN A 30 -7.46 2.96 5.49
N VAL A 31 -7.76 2.23 6.57
CA VAL A 31 -6.99 1.03 6.99
C VAL A 31 -7.27 -0.13 6.05
N VAL A 32 -8.52 -0.37 5.69
CA VAL A 32 -8.89 -1.44 4.75
C VAL A 32 -8.30 -1.16 3.37
N ILE A 33 -8.43 0.08 2.90
CA ILE A 33 -7.92 0.50 1.60
C ILE A 33 -6.38 0.47 1.57
N SER A 34 -5.71 0.87 2.64
CA SER A 34 -4.24 0.80 2.68
C SER A 34 -3.75 -0.64 2.52
N VAL A 35 -4.39 -1.60 3.19
CA VAL A 35 -4.08 -3.03 3.03
C VAL A 35 -4.24 -3.47 1.58
N ILE A 36 -5.38 -3.14 0.94
CA ILE A 36 -5.65 -3.51 -0.46
C ILE A 36 -4.64 -2.86 -1.43
N VAL A 37 -4.20 -1.64 -1.15
CA VAL A 37 -3.17 -0.96 -1.95
C VAL A 37 -1.83 -1.66 -1.79
N TRP A 38 -1.41 -1.99 -0.57
CA TRP A 38 -0.16 -2.73 -0.33
C TRP A 38 -0.16 -4.15 -0.90
N MET A 39 -1.32 -4.80 -0.88
CA MET A 39 -1.60 -6.05 -1.58
C MET A 39 -1.30 -5.92 -3.08
N GLY A 40 -1.82 -4.88 -3.73
CA GLY A 40 -1.53 -4.58 -5.14
C GLY A 40 -0.06 -4.21 -5.41
N ILE A 41 0.60 -3.51 -4.49
CA ILE A 41 2.05 -3.22 -4.60
C ILE A 41 2.87 -4.52 -4.55
N ALA A 42 2.51 -5.45 -3.66
CA ALA A 42 3.17 -6.75 -3.58
C ALA A 42 3.01 -7.55 -4.87
N GLU A 43 1.79 -7.57 -5.45
CA GLU A 43 1.54 -8.19 -6.75
C GLU A 43 2.36 -7.54 -7.88
N ALA A 44 2.44 -6.21 -7.92
CA ALA A 44 3.25 -5.47 -8.90
C ALA A 44 4.76 -5.77 -8.78
N ARG A 45 5.20 -6.24 -7.62
CA ARG A 45 6.57 -6.72 -7.36
C ARG A 45 6.74 -8.23 -7.54
N ASN A 46 5.76 -8.93 -8.10
CA ASN A 46 5.75 -10.40 -8.22
C ASN A 46 5.91 -11.12 -6.87
N LYS A 47 5.47 -10.48 -5.78
CA LYS A 47 5.49 -11.02 -4.43
C LYS A 47 4.08 -11.48 -4.04
N PRO A 48 3.95 -12.40 -3.08
CA PRO A 48 2.65 -12.89 -2.70
C PRO A 48 1.80 -11.79 -2.06
N ASN A 49 0.56 -11.67 -2.55
CA ASN A 49 -0.38 -10.63 -2.18
C ASN A 49 -0.62 -10.53 -0.66
N TRP A 50 -0.61 -11.66 0.06
CA TRP A 50 -0.83 -11.70 1.51
C TRP A 50 0.17 -10.86 2.33
N LEU A 51 1.33 -10.48 1.76
CA LEU A 51 2.26 -9.54 2.39
C LEU A 51 1.63 -8.17 2.67
N GLY A 52 0.65 -7.74 1.87
CA GLY A 52 -0.09 -6.51 2.13
C GLY A 52 -0.93 -6.54 3.40
N ILE A 53 -1.38 -7.72 3.84
CA ILE A 53 -2.16 -7.89 5.08
C ILE A 53 -1.29 -7.62 6.32
N LEU A 54 0.01 -7.96 6.24
CA LEU A 54 0.96 -7.73 7.32
C LEU A 54 1.17 -6.25 7.64
N MET A 55 0.75 -5.34 6.76
CA MET A 55 0.83 -3.89 6.98
C MET A 55 -0.04 -3.39 8.14
N ILE A 56 -0.99 -4.20 8.63
CA ILE A 56 -1.78 -3.88 9.83
C ILE A 56 -0.90 -3.94 11.10
N ILE A 57 0.17 -4.74 11.09
CA ILE A 57 1.04 -4.92 12.25
C ILE A 57 2.12 -3.82 12.24
N PRO A 58 2.17 -2.91 13.25
CA PRO A 58 3.02 -1.71 13.19
C PRO A 58 4.52 -1.98 13.06
N VAL A 59 5.02 -3.08 13.65
CA VAL A 59 6.44 -3.43 13.58
C VAL A 59 6.80 -3.95 12.18
N VAL A 60 5.91 -4.73 11.59
CA VAL A 60 6.12 -5.38 10.30
C VAL A 60 5.94 -4.38 9.16
N SER A 61 5.03 -3.41 9.32
CA SER A 61 4.76 -2.37 8.32
C SER A 61 5.94 -1.43 8.03
N ILE A 62 6.98 -1.41 8.88
CA ILE A 62 8.24 -0.70 8.63
C ILE A 62 9.19 -1.53 7.77
N ILE A 63 9.19 -2.86 7.94
CA ILE A 63 10.11 -3.79 7.29
C ILE A 63 9.61 -4.16 5.88
N ILE A 64 8.30 -4.42 5.73
CA ILE A 64 7.69 -4.86 4.46
C ILE A 64 7.95 -3.89 3.30
N PRO A 65 7.81 -2.55 3.44
CA PRO A 65 8.12 -1.64 2.36
C PRO A 65 9.57 -1.76 1.87
N GLY A 66 10.53 -1.89 2.79
CA GLY A 66 11.93 -2.12 2.44
C GLY A 66 12.14 -3.46 1.73
N TYR A 67 11.52 -4.51 2.24
CA TYR A 67 11.53 -5.81 1.58
C TYR A 67 10.95 -5.75 0.16
N LEU A 68 9.76 -5.15 -0.03
CA LEU A 68 9.13 -5.03 -1.36
C LEU A 68 9.91 -4.13 -2.32
N ALA A 69 10.61 -3.12 -1.81
CA ALA A 69 11.41 -2.19 -2.60
C ALA A 69 12.74 -2.77 -3.06
N PHE A 70 13.43 -3.55 -2.21
CA PHE A 70 14.80 -3.99 -2.45
C PHE A 70 14.96 -5.48 -2.71
N SER A 71 13.92 -6.30 -2.49
CA SER A 71 13.95 -7.70 -2.90
C SER A 71 13.53 -7.86 -4.35
N ASP A 72 14.31 -8.66 -5.09
CA ASP A 72 14.01 -9.14 -6.44
C ASP A 72 13.01 -10.31 -6.37
#